data_AF-A0A846MSC2-F1
#
_entry.id   AF-A0A846MSC2-F1
#
_cell.length_a   1.000
_cell.length_b   1.000
_cell.length_c   1.000
_cell.angle_alpha   90.00
_cell.angle_beta   90.00
_cell.angle_gamma   90.00
#
_symmetry.space_group_name_H-M   'P 1'
#
loop_
_entity.id
_entity.type
_entity.pdbx_description
1 polymer ?
#
loop_
_entity_poly.entity_id
_entity_poly.type
_entity_poly.pdbx_seq_one_letter_code
_entity_poly.pdbx_strand_id
1 'polypeptide(L)' 'MRPSVIWTTLLLLLFVLLLPFSWATRIVFFIFGISPLFIIHMVYDVLKNGKAPLHTFEERWYCDYRHE' A
#
# COMPACT_ATOMS: atom_id res chain seq x y z
N MET A 1 -5.27 6.94 7.41
CA MET A 1 -4.92 6.00 6.31
C MET A 1 -6.13 5.11 6.06
N ARG A 2 -6.37 4.67 4.83
CA ARG A 2 -7.52 3.79 4.55
C ARG A 2 -7.34 2.43 5.22
N PRO A 3 -8.41 1.79 5.70
CA PRO A 3 -8.32 0.45 6.26
C PRO A 3 -7.65 -0.54 5.30
N SER A 4 -7.96 -0.44 4.00
CA SER A 4 -7.35 -1.29 2.95
C SER A 4 -5.82 -1.20 2.91
N VAL A 5 -5.26 0.00 3.05
CA VAL A 5 -3.82 0.24 3.10
C VAL A 5 -3.23 -0.37 4.37
N ILE A 6 -3.87 -0.16 5.52
CA ILE A 6 -3.40 -0.72 6.81
C ILE A 6 -3.36 -2.25 6.74
N TRP A 7 -4.43 -2.89 6.29
CA TRP A 7 -4.50 -4.36 6.17
C TRP A 7 -3.46 -4.92 5.20
N THR A 8 -3.27 -4.26 4.05
CA THR A 8 -2.28 -4.70 3.05
C THR A 8 -0.86 -4.55 3.60
N THR A 9 -0.56 -3.44 4.28
CA THR A 9 0.75 -3.24 4.91
C THR A 9 1.00 -4.25 6.02
N LEU A 10 0.01 -4.55 6.86
CA LEU A 10 0.12 -5.57 7.92
C LEU A 10 0.36 -6.97 7.32
N LEU A 11 -0.34 -7.32 6.24
CA LEU A 11 -0.13 -8.59 5.53
C LEU A 11 1.30 -8.67 4.95
N LEU A 12 1.80 -7.58 4.37
CA LEU A 12 3.17 -7.53 3.83
C LEU A 12 4.22 -7.64 4.94
N LEU A 13 3.98 -6.98 6.07
CA LEU A 13 4.85 -7.04 7.24
C LEU A 13 4.88 -8.44 7.83
N LEU A 14 3.73 -9.10 7.97
CA LEU A 14 3.63 -10.49 8.37
C LEU A 14 4.38 -11.42 7.42
N PHE A 15 4.24 -11.21 6.10
CA PHE A 15 4.96 -11.98 5.09
C PHE A 15 6.48 -11.88 5.29
N VAL A 16 7.01 -10.67 5.41
CA VAL A 16 8.45 -10.43 5.61
C VAL A 16 8.95 -11.04 6.93
N LEU A 17 8.19 -10.90 8.01
CA LEU A 17 8.54 -11.47 9.31
C LEU A 17 8.58 -13.01 9.31
N LEU A 18 7.80 -13.67 8.46
CA LEU A 18 7.75 -15.13 8.37
C LEU A 18 8.85 -15.75 7.49
N LEU A 19 9.48 -14.97 6.61
CA LEU A 19 10.56 -15.46 5.73
C LEU A 19 11.71 -16.22 6.42
N PRO A 20 12.25 -15.79 7.58
CA PRO A 20 13.36 -16.51 8.22
C PRO A 20 12.95 -17.84 8.85
N PHE A 21 11.65 -18.11 9.01
CA PHE A 21 11.15 -19.31 9.70
C PHE A 21 10.84 -20.43 8.70
N SER A 22 11.76 -21.38 8.53
CA SER A 22 11.64 -22.49 7.58
C SER A 22 10.45 -23.43 7.84
N TRP A 23 9.93 -23.49 9.07
CA TRP A 23 8.71 -24.26 9.36
C TRP A 23 7.44 -23.60 8.80
N ALA A 24 7.48 -22.29 8.50
CA ALA A 24 6.36 -21.52 8.00
C ALA A 24 6.25 -21.50 6.47
N THR A 25 7.09 -22.24 5.74
CA THR A 25 7.15 -22.20 4.26
C THR A 25 5.79 -22.36 3.58
N ARG A 26 4.94 -23.29 4.07
CA ARG A 26 3.58 -23.49 3.52
C ARG A 26 2.68 -22.27 3.73
N ILE A 27 2.79 -21.62 4.89
CA ILE A 27 2.05 -20.40 5.24
C ILE A 27 2.54 -19.22 4.38
N VAL A 28 3.85 -19.09 4.19
CA VAL A 28 4.47 -18.06 3.35
C VAL A 28 3.97 -18.16 1.91
N PHE A 29 3.94 -19.37 1.33
CA PHE A 29 3.40 -19.57 -0.03
C PHE A 29 1.90 -19.29 -0.12
N PHE A 30 1.13 -19.62 0.91
CA PHE A 30 -0.30 -19.30 0.96
C PHE A 30 -0.55 -17.78 1.00
N ILE A 31 0.16 -17.06 1.88
CA ILE A 31 0.09 -15.59 1.97
C ILE A 31 0.53 -14.97 0.65
N PHE A 32 1.62 -15.48 0.05
CA PHE A 32 2.10 -15.02 -1.25
C PHE A 32 1.03 -15.19 -2.34
N GLY A 33 0.39 -16.35 -2.43
CA GLY A 33 -0.66 -16.62 -3.41
C GLY A 33 -1.90 -15.75 -3.25
N ILE A 34 -2.25 -15.38 -2.01
CA ILE A 34 -3.41 -14.52 -1.72
C ILE A 34 -3.09 -13.03 -1.80
N SER A 35 -1.80 -12.65 -1.68
CA SER A 35 -1.36 -11.26 -1.67
C SER A 35 -1.87 -10.40 -2.83
N PRO A 36 -2.01 -10.90 -4.09
CA PRO A 36 -2.52 -10.08 -5.18
C PRO A 36 -3.95 -9.58 -4.94
N LEU A 37 -4.79 -10.36 -4.25
CA LEU A 37 -6.17 -9.96 -3.94
C LEU A 37 -6.19 -8.74 -3.02
N PHE A 38 -5.31 -8.73 -2.01
CA PHE A 38 -5.19 -7.59 -1.08
C PHE A 38 -4.64 -6.35 -1.78
N ILE A 39 -3.62 -6.51 -2.63
CA ILE A 39 -3.04 -5.38 -3.39
C ILE A 39 -4.05 -4.79 -4.36
N ILE A 40 -4.76 -5.63 -5.14
CA ILE A 40 -5.77 -5.15 -6.09
C ILE A 40 -6.89 -4.41 -5.36
N HIS A 41 -7.38 -4.97 -4.24
CA HIS A 41 -8.40 -4.32 -3.43
C HIS A 41 -7.92 -2.98 -2.87
N MET A 42 -6.67 -2.90 -2.38
CA MET A 42 -6.09 -1.66 -1.89
C MET A 42 -5.98 -0.60 -3.01
N VAL A 43 -5.46 -0.97 -4.17
CA VAL A 43 -5.34 -0.05 -5.32
C VAL A 43 -6.72 0.45 -5.75
N TYR A 44 -7.70 -0.45 -5.88
CA TYR A 44 -9.06 -0.08 -6.21
C TYR A 44 -9.66 0.90 -5.19
N ASP A 45 -9.56 0.59 -3.90
CA ASP A 45 -10.07 1.46 -2.84
C ASP A 45 -9.38 2.82 -2.87
N VAL A 46 -8.06 2.86 -3.02
CA VAL A 46 -7.24 4.10 -3.13
C VAL A 46 -7.70 4.96 -4.30
N LEU A 47 -7.85 4.37 -5.49
CA LEU A 47 -8.24 5.11 -6.69
C LEU A 47 -9.70 5.57 -6.63
N LYS A 48 -10.63 4.68 -6.26
CA LYS A 48 -12.06 4.98 -6.28
C LYS A 48 -12.46 6.00 -5.24
N ASN A 49 -11.95 5.85 -4.02
CA ASN A 49 -12.33 6.72 -2.91
C ASN A 49 -11.32 7.87 -2.73
N GLY A 50 -10.34 8.00 -3.63
CA GLY A 50 -9.22 8.97 -3.59
C GLY A 50 -9.68 10.36 -3.16
N LYS A 51 -9.02 10.96 -2.16
CA LYS A 51 -9.31 12.38 -1.89
C LYS A 51 -8.89 13.17 -3.11
N ALA A 52 -9.78 14.00 -3.63
CA ALA A 52 -9.38 14.99 -4.62
C ALA A 52 -8.21 15.80 -4.04
N PRO A 53 -7.12 16.00 -4.80
CA PRO A 53 -6.03 16.83 -4.33
C PRO A 53 -6.57 18.24 -4.03
N LEU A 54 -6.16 18.80 -2.90
CA LEU A 54 -6.68 20.09 -2.43
C LEU A 54 -6.36 21.23 -3.40
N HIS A 55 -5.26 21.07 -4.14
CA HIS A 55 -4.81 21.96 -5.19
C HIS A 55 -4.49 21.12 -6.42
N THR A 56 -4.79 21.67 -7.59
CA THR A 56 -4.36 21.05 -8.84
C THR A 56 -2.84 21.06 -8.96
N PHE A 57 -2.32 20.22 -9.85
CA PHE A 57 -0.90 20.21 -10.17
C PHE A 57 -0.42 21.59 -10.60
N GLU A 58 -1.15 22.26 -11.50
CA GLU A 58 -0.84 23.62 -11.98
C GLU A 58 -0.78 24.66 -10.84
N GLU A 59 -1.66 24.55 -9.84
CA GLU A 59 -1.67 25.47 -8.68
C GLU A 59 -0.41 25.38 -7.81
N ARG A 60 0.24 24.21 -7.73
CA ARG A 60 1.45 24.02 -6.91
C ARG A 60 2.72 23.75 -7.73
N TRP A 61 2.64 23.66 -9.05
CA TRP A 61 3.79 23.38 -9.92
C TRP A 61 4.93 24.38 -9.72
N TYR A 62 4.60 25.65 -9.45
CA TYR A 62 5.55 26.72 -9.19
C TYR A 62 5.86 26.95 -7.71
N CYS A 63 5.24 26.21 -6.78
CA CYS A 63 5.47 26.37 -5.34
C CYS A 63 6.74 25.65 -4.83
N ASP A 64 7.44 24.91 -5.70
CA ASP A 64 8.73 24.28 -5.36
C ASP A 64 9.91 25.28 -5.40
N TYR A 65 9.69 26.50 -5.90
CA TYR A 65 10.68 27.57 -5.89
C TYR A 65 10.26 28.72 -4.97
N ARG A 66 10.82 28.73 -3.76
CA ARG A 66 11.76 29.78 -3.31
C ARG A 66 12.15 29.53 -1.84
N HIS A 67 13.36 29.01 -1.65
CA HIS A 67 14.11 29.24 -0.42
C HIS A 67 14.42 30.74 -0.35
N GLU A 68 13.77 31.47 0.55
CA GLU A 68 14.35 32.61 1.26
C GLU A 68 14.47 32.23 2.74
#